data_AF-A0A519PCN8-F1
#
_entry.id   AF-A0A519PCN8-F1
#
_cell.length_a   1.000
_cell.length_b   1.000
_cell.length_c   1.000
_cell.angle_alpha   90.00
_cell.angle_beta   90.00
_cell.angle_gamma   90.00
#
_symmetry.space_group_name_H-M   'P 1'
#
loop_
_entity.id
_entity.type
_entity.pdbx_description
1 polymer ?
#
loop_
_entity_poly.entity_id
_entity_poly.type
_entity_poly.pdbx_seq_one_letter_code
_entity_poly.pdbx_strand_id
1 'polypeptide(L)'
;MTRPGAWLDVQSAGYGLRLGGDRRARVVVTLDETAFRALVERPGLRVRRGGGWTGRDAPGAVAKPEPGRPGHVEGQRAVMQADGRLALRAANLGETPIAWLLRRKDRHGRPWLTPAQGVAGERLSRDAEIALSGPSLTMRWDALPRSGGGS
;
A
#
# COMPACT_ATOMS: atom_id res chain seq x y z
N MET A 1 15.60 -3.57 -3.04
CA MET A 1 16.35 -2.30 -2.87
C MET A 1 16.38 -1.56 -4.21
N THR A 2 15.45 -0.64 -4.42
CA THR A 2 15.47 0.28 -5.58
C THR A 2 16.57 1.30 -5.32
N ARG A 3 17.65 1.28 -6.11
CA ARG A 3 18.69 2.30 -6.03
C ARG A 3 18.31 3.46 -6.96
N PRO A 4 18.15 4.69 -6.44
CA PRO A 4 17.71 5.83 -7.24
C PRO A 4 18.70 6.11 -8.38
N GLY A 5 18.17 6.32 -9.59
CA GLY A 5 18.95 6.71 -10.77
C GLY A 5 19.55 5.56 -11.59
N ALA A 6 19.23 4.29 -11.30
CA ALA A 6 19.63 3.17 -12.15
C ALA A 6 18.82 3.13 -13.46
N TRP A 7 19.47 2.81 -14.58
CA TRP A 7 18.82 2.72 -15.89
C TRP A 7 19.51 1.70 -16.80
N LEU A 8 18.76 1.25 -17.80
CA LEU A 8 19.09 0.20 -18.75
C LEU A 8 19.26 0.80 -20.15
N ASP A 9 20.25 0.34 -20.91
CA ASP A 9 20.38 0.60 -22.34
C ASP A 9 20.67 -0.66 -23.14
N VAL A 10 20.43 -0.60 -24.45
CA VAL A 10 20.84 -1.68 -25.37
C VAL A 10 22.35 -1.62 -25.55
N GLN A 11 22.99 -2.78 -25.43
CA GLN A 11 24.41 -3.02 -25.71
C GLN A 11 24.54 -4.11 -26.78
N SER A 12 25.74 -4.27 -27.34
CA SER A 12 26.01 -5.26 -28.40
C SER A 12 25.72 -6.70 -27.99
N ALA A 13 25.72 -7.01 -26.69
CA ALA A 13 25.54 -8.36 -26.15
C ALA A 13 24.35 -8.50 -25.17
N GLY A 14 23.42 -7.53 -25.13
CA GLY A 14 22.27 -7.56 -24.22
C GLY A 14 21.88 -6.18 -23.70
N TYR A 15 21.44 -6.12 -22.45
CA TYR A 15 20.94 -4.88 -21.82
C TYR A 15 21.85 -4.44 -20.67
N GLY A 16 22.52 -3.30 -20.83
CA GLY A 16 23.45 -2.76 -19.85
C GLY A 16 22.75 -1.99 -18.74
N LEU A 17 22.89 -2.42 -17.49
CA LEU A 17 22.47 -1.69 -16.30
C LEU A 17 23.57 -0.73 -15.85
N ARG A 18 23.26 0.56 -15.83
CA ARG A 18 24.11 1.63 -15.33
C ARG A 18 23.55 2.20 -14.05
N LEU A 19 24.43 2.53 -13.11
CA LEU A 19 24.07 3.17 -11.85
C LEU A 19 24.38 4.66 -11.95
N GLY A 20 23.38 5.52 -11.75
CA GLY A 20 23.50 6.97 -11.87
C GLY A 20 22.88 7.52 -13.15
N GLY A 21 22.47 8.79 -13.15
CA GLY A 21 21.66 9.38 -14.22
C GLY A 21 22.37 9.66 -15.55
N ASP A 22 23.70 9.53 -15.60
CA ASP A 22 24.55 9.90 -16.73
C ASP A 22 24.81 8.71 -17.70
N ARG A 23 24.88 9.01 -19.00
CA ARG A 23 25.26 8.06 -20.08
C ARG A 23 26.70 7.57 -19.99
N ARG A 24 27.58 8.36 -19.36
CA ARG A 24 29.00 8.00 -19.18
C ARG A 24 29.24 7.04 -18.01
N ALA A 25 28.24 6.79 -17.16
CA ALA A 25 28.36 5.86 -16.04
C ALA A 25 28.67 4.44 -16.53
N ARG A 26 29.61 3.74 -15.90
CA ARG A 26 29.98 2.38 -16.32
C ARG A 26 28.79 1.41 -16.25
N VAL A 27 28.74 0.46 -17.19
CA VAL A 27 27.82 -0.67 -17.11
C VAL A 27 28.27 -1.56 -15.96
N VAL A 28 27.38 -1.77 -14.99
CA VAL A 28 27.66 -2.54 -13.77
C VAL A 28 27.24 -3.99 -13.94
N VAL A 29 26.17 -4.23 -14.71
CA VAL A 29 25.64 -5.56 -15.02
C VAL A 29 25.13 -5.55 -16.47
N THR A 30 25.37 -6.63 -17.21
CA THR A 30 24.70 -6.87 -18.48
C THR A 30 23.66 -7.96 -18.28
N LEU A 31 22.41 -7.67 -18.65
CA LEU A 31 21.28 -8.58 -18.58
C LEU A 31 21.07 -9.23 -19.94
N ASP A 32 20.70 -10.50 -19.95
CA ASP A 32 20.20 -11.17 -21.14
C ASP A 32 18.73 -10.82 -21.42
N GLU A 33 18.21 -11.29 -22.54
CA GLU A 33 16.81 -11.07 -22.95
C GLU A 33 15.82 -11.59 -21.90
N THR A 34 16.10 -12.75 -21.30
CA THR A 34 15.24 -13.38 -20.31
C THR A 34 15.12 -12.52 -19.05
N ALA A 35 16.25 -12.04 -18.53
CA ALA A 35 16.30 -11.18 -17.36
C ALA A 35 15.69 -9.80 -17.65
N PHE A 36 15.88 -9.26 -18.86
CA PHE A 36 15.23 -8.03 -19.28
C PHE A 36 13.71 -8.18 -19.33
N ARG A 37 13.18 -9.25 -19.93
CA ARG A 37 11.73 -9.54 -19.95
C ARG A 37 11.15 -9.69 -18.55
N ALA A 38 11.86 -10.38 -17.65
CA ALA A 38 11.43 -10.49 -16.26
C ALA A 38 11.25 -9.11 -15.59
N LEU A 39 12.16 -8.16 -15.84
CA LEU A 39 12.05 -6.79 -15.34
C LEU A 39 10.90 -5.99 -15.97
N VAL A 40 10.59 -6.24 -17.24
CA VAL A 40 9.43 -5.64 -17.93
C VAL A 40 8.13 -6.11 -17.28
N GLU A 41 8.02 -7.39 -16.94
CA GLU A 41 6.82 -7.94 -16.30
C GLU A 41 6.69 -7.49 -14.84
N ARG A 42 7.76 -7.59 -14.04
CA ARG A 42 7.80 -7.17 -12.63
C ARG A 42 9.22 -6.75 -12.25
N PRO A 43 9.48 -5.51 -11.79
CA PRO A 43 8.55 -4.48 -11.30
C PRO A 43 7.97 -3.55 -12.38
N GLY A 44 8.36 -3.73 -13.65
CA GLY A 44 8.02 -2.88 -14.77
C GLY A 44 9.11 -1.85 -15.08
N LEU A 45 9.21 -1.47 -16.35
CA LEU A 45 10.16 -0.48 -16.86
C LEU A 45 9.43 0.74 -17.44
N ARG A 46 10.08 1.92 -17.42
CA ARG A 46 9.61 3.15 -18.09
C ARG A 46 10.66 3.64 -19.07
N VAL A 47 10.24 4.08 -20.25
CA VAL A 47 11.13 4.67 -21.27
C VAL A 47 11.62 6.04 -20.80
N ARG A 48 12.93 6.30 -20.93
CA ARG A 48 13.53 7.61 -20.62
C ARG A 48 13.50 8.52 -21.85
N ARG A 49 13.37 9.84 -21.64
CA ARG A 49 13.52 10.85 -22.71
C ARG A 49 14.89 10.82 -23.40
N GLY A 50 15.91 10.24 -22.77
CA GLY A 50 17.27 10.08 -23.30
C GLY A 50 17.57 8.70 -23.87
N GLY A 51 16.57 7.86 -24.13
CA GLY A 51 16.77 6.47 -24.52
C GLY A 51 17.10 5.57 -23.33
N GLY A 52 16.83 4.28 -23.53
CA GLY A 52 16.89 3.29 -22.46
C GLY A 52 15.69 3.34 -21.51
N TRP A 53 15.78 2.55 -20.44
CA TRP A 53 14.68 2.30 -19.51
C TRP A 53 15.10 2.54 -18.06
N THR A 54 14.23 3.10 -17.24
CA THR A 54 14.38 3.09 -15.77
C THR A 54 13.41 2.12 -15.14
N GLY A 55 13.78 1.56 -13.98
CA GLY A 55 12.84 0.81 -13.16
C GLY A 55 11.61 1.66 -12.82
N ARG A 56 10.42 1.08 -12.94
CA ARG A 56 9.25 1.59 -12.24
C ARG A 56 9.48 1.29 -10.76
N ASP A 57 9.23 2.26 -9.89
CA ASP A 57 9.08 1.94 -8.47
C ASP A 57 8.00 0.88 -8.36
N ALA A 58 8.40 -0.33 -7.94
CA ALA A 58 7.43 -1.29 -7.44
C ALA A 58 6.59 -0.54 -6.40
N PRO A 59 5.25 -0.68 -6.40
CA PRO A 59 4.46 -0.16 -5.30
C PRO A 59 5.15 -0.64 -4.02
N GLY A 60 5.62 0.33 -3.22
CA GLY A 60 6.55 0.07 -2.13
C GLY A 60 6.05 -1.11 -1.31
N ALA A 61 6.96 -2.01 -0.96
CA ALA A 61 6.66 -3.12 -0.07
C ALA A 61 5.77 -2.59 1.06
N VAL A 62 4.56 -3.13 1.15
CA VAL A 62 3.56 -2.70 2.14
C VAL A 62 4.28 -2.70 3.49
N ALA A 63 4.38 -1.53 4.12
CA ALA A 63 5.04 -1.41 5.41
C ALA A 63 4.44 -2.48 6.33
N LYS A 64 5.28 -3.23 7.04
CA LYS A 64 4.78 -4.15 8.07
C LYS A 64 3.92 -3.30 9.02
N PRO A 65 2.67 -3.69 9.30
CA PRO A 65 1.80 -2.88 10.14
C PRO A 65 2.47 -2.65 11.49
N GLU A 66 2.41 -1.41 11.96
CA GLU A 66 2.92 -1.02 13.27
C GLU A 66 2.37 -1.96 14.36
N PRO A 67 3.21 -2.44 15.29
CA PRO A 67 2.75 -3.24 16.42
C PRO A 67 1.59 -2.55 17.15
N GLY A 68 0.53 -3.29 17.48
CA GLY A 68 -0.62 -2.78 18.22
C GLY A 68 -1.83 -2.33 17.38
N ARG A 69 -1.82 -2.51 16.06
CA ARG A 69 -3.01 -2.30 15.19
C ARG A 69 -3.44 -3.58 14.45
N PRO A 70 -3.87 -4.65 15.16
CA PRO A 70 -4.38 -5.86 14.52
C PRO A 70 -5.56 -5.54 13.61
N GLY A 71 -5.57 -6.09 12.39
CA GLY A 71 -6.60 -5.81 11.38
C GLY A 71 -6.42 -4.49 10.62
N HIS A 72 -5.33 -3.76 10.85
CA HIS A 72 -4.98 -2.57 10.07
C HIS A 72 -3.86 -2.88 9.07
N VAL A 73 -4.14 -2.70 7.79
CA VAL A 73 -3.16 -2.79 6.70
C VAL A 73 -3.21 -1.48 5.94
N GLU A 74 -2.16 -0.67 6.04
CA GLU A 74 -2.09 0.59 5.31
C GLU A 74 -2.05 0.33 3.81
N GLY A 75 -2.87 1.07 3.07
CA GLY A 75 -2.84 1.03 1.62
C GLY A 75 -3.67 2.14 1.00
N GLN A 76 -3.96 1.99 -0.29
CA GLN A 76 -4.73 2.95 -1.06
C GLN A 76 -5.90 2.27 -1.74
N ARG A 77 -7.06 2.93 -1.74
CA ARG A 77 -8.25 2.49 -2.46
C ARG A 77 -8.65 3.55 -3.49
N ALA A 78 -9.04 3.09 -4.67
CA ALA A 78 -9.65 3.95 -5.66
C ALA A 78 -11.07 4.35 -5.19
N VAL A 79 -11.31 5.65 -5.09
CA VAL A 79 -12.60 6.24 -4.74
C VAL A 79 -13.01 7.17 -5.88
N MET A 80 -14.26 7.03 -6.32
CA MET A 80 -14.83 7.96 -7.29
C MET A 80 -15.16 9.28 -6.57
N GLN A 81 -14.64 10.38 -7.06
CA GLN A 81 -14.97 11.71 -6.55
C GLN A 81 -16.30 12.20 -7.09
N ALA A 82 -16.86 13.25 -6.47
CA ALA A 82 -18.10 13.87 -6.90
C ALA A 82 -18.02 14.45 -8.34
N ASP A 83 -16.82 14.78 -8.82
CA ASP A 83 -16.57 15.24 -10.20
C ASP A 83 -16.41 14.08 -11.20
N GLY A 84 -16.62 12.83 -10.78
CA GLY A 84 -16.48 11.64 -11.61
C GLY A 84 -15.04 11.17 -11.84
N ARG A 85 -14.04 11.82 -11.24
CA ARG A 85 -12.65 11.38 -11.34
C ARG A 85 -12.33 10.27 -10.35
N LEU A 86 -11.55 9.29 -10.79
CA LEU A 86 -10.99 8.26 -9.92
C LEU A 86 -9.79 8.84 -9.16
N ALA A 87 -9.79 8.73 -7.82
CA ALA A 87 -8.64 9.12 -7.01
C ALA A 87 -8.25 8.03 -6.01
N LEU A 88 -6.95 7.86 -5.82
CA LEU A 88 -6.42 6.99 -4.78
C LEU A 88 -6.44 7.72 -3.45
N ARG A 89 -7.13 7.15 -2.46
CA ARG A 89 -7.18 7.65 -1.09
C ARG A 89 -6.58 6.63 -0.14
N ALA A 90 -5.91 7.09 0.91
CA ALA A 90 -5.44 6.22 1.97
C ALA A 90 -6.63 5.46 2.58
N ALA A 91 -6.46 4.17 2.76
CA ALA A 91 -7.50 3.28 3.27
C ALA A 91 -6.87 2.14 4.08
N ASN A 92 -7.61 1.64 5.06
CA ASN A 92 -7.31 0.36 5.67
C ASN A 92 -7.73 -0.76 4.69
N LEU A 93 -6.76 -1.55 4.23
CA LEU A 93 -6.97 -2.73 3.40
C LEU A 93 -7.14 -4.02 4.23
N GLY A 94 -7.03 -3.92 5.55
CA GLY A 94 -7.23 -5.02 6.47
C GLY A 94 -8.69 -5.42 6.62
N GLU A 95 -8.91 -6.61 7.16
CA GLU A 95 -10.24 -7.11 7.50
C GLU A 95 -10.84 -6.27 8.64
N THR A 96 -12.09 -5.85 8.49
CA THR A 96 -12.85 -5.18 9.54
C THR A 96 -13.13 -6.12 10.71
N PRO A 97 -13.13 -5.65 11.97
CA PRO A 97 -13.44 -6.50 13.13
C PRO A 97 -14.78 -7.24 13.02
N ILE A 98 -15.80 -6.62 12.43
CA ILE A 98 -17.11 -7.23 12.23
C ILE A 98 -17.04 -8.39 11.20
N ALA A 99 -16.39 -8.18 10.05
CA ALA A 99 -16.11 -9.28 9.11
C ALA A 99 -15.33 -10.45 9.75
N TRP A 100 -14.34 -10.15 10.60
CA TRP A 100 -13.62 -11.19 11.34
C TRP A 100 -14.53 -11.97 12.30
N LEU A 101 -15.43 -11.28 13.01
CA LEU A 101 -16.41 -11.90 13.91
C LEU A 101 -17.44 -12.75 13.16
N LEU A 102 -17.91 -12.29 11.99
CA LEU A 102 -18.88 -13.00 11.15
C LEU A 102 -18.39 -14.38 10.70
N ARG A 103 -17.07 -14.55 10.53
CA ARG A 103 -16.45 -15.81 10.11
C ARG A 103 -16.21 -16.77 11.26
N ARG A 104 -16.39 -16.32 12.51
CA ARG A 104 -16.09 -17.09 13.71
C ARG A 104 -17.32 -17.78 14.29
N LYS A 105 -17.04 -18.93 14.91
CA LYS A 105 -18.01 -19.77 15.59
C LYS A 105 -17.54 -20.03 17.02
N ASP A 106 -18.49 -20.24 17.93
CA ASP A 106 -18.21 -20.63 19.30
C ASP A 106 -17.81 -22.12 19.39
N ARG A 107 -17.56 -22.60 20.61
CA ARG A 107 -17.22 -24.01 20.87
C ARG A 107 -18.30 -25.00 20.44
N HIS A 108 -19.52 -24.53 20.24
CA HIS A 108 -20.70 -25.32 19.83
C HIS A 108 -21.02 -25.13 18.34
N GLY A 109 -20.15 -24.45 17.58
CA GLY A 109 -20.33 -24.21 16.15
C GLY A 109 -21.34 -23.10 15.81
N ARG A 110 -21.85 -22.36 16.79
CA ARG A 110 -22.78 -21.25 16.55
C ARG A 110 -22.00 -20.01 16.09
N PRO A 111 -22.45 -19.31 15.04
CA PRO A 111 -21.79 -18.09 14.59
C PRO A 111 -21.86 -17.02 15.69
N TRP A 112 -20.80 -16.23 15.84
CA TRP A 112 -20.76 -15.16 16.85
C TRP A 112 -21.70 -14.01 16.50
N LEU A 113 -21.87 -13.74 15.20
CA LEU A 113 -22.80 -12.76 14.67
C LEU A 113 -23.68 -13.41 13.62
N THR A 114 -24.97 -13.09 13.66
CA THR A 114 -25.87 -13.35 12.53
C THR A 114 -25.55 -12.42 11.37
N PRO A 115 -25.93 -12.77 10.11
CA PRO A 115 -25.74 -11.89 8.97
C PRO A 115 -26.36 -10.49 9.17
N ALA A 116 -27.54 -10.42 9.79
CA ALA A 116 -28.22 -9.16 10.09
C ALA A 116 -27.42 -8.29 11.08
N GLN A 117 -26.86 -8.90 12.13
CA GLN A 117 -25.99 -8.19 13.08
C GLN A 117 -24.69 -7.72 12.42
N GLY A 118 -24.15 -8.51 11.49
CA GLY A 118 -22.99 -8.10 10.69
C GLY A 118 -23.25 -6.84 9.87
N VAL A 119 -24.35 -6.83 9.10
CA VAL A 119 -24.74 -5.66 8.30
C VAL A 119 -25.01 -4.44 9.17
N ALA A 120 -25.70 -4.61 10.31
CA ALA A 120 -25.94 -3.53 11.26
C ALA A 120 -24.63 -2.99 11.86
N GLY A 121 -23.69 -3.86 12.19
CA GLY A 121 -22.37 -3.49 12.71
C GLY A 121 -21.54 -2.70 11.71
N GLU A 122 -21.46 -3.15 10.46
CA GLU A 122 -20.74 -2.43 9.39
C GLU A 122 -21.36 -1.05 9.12
N ARG A 123 -22.69 -0.94 9.18
CA ARG A 123 -23.38 0.35 9.06
C ARG A 123 -23.05 1.27 10.22
N LEU A 124 -23.11 0.78 11.46
CA LEU A 124 -22.77 1.55 12.65
C LEU A 124 -21.31 2.04 12.62
N SER A 125 -20.37 1.19 12.19
CA SER A 125 -18.97 1.57 12.02
C SER A 125 -18.81 2.71 11.01
N ARG A 126 -19.48 2.63 9.86
CA ARG A 126 -19.48 3.71 8.86
C ARG A 126 -20.08 5.00 9.42
N ASP A 127 -21.21 4.92 10.12
CA ASP A 127 -21.88 6.09 10.69
C ASP A 127 -20.99 6.76 11.75
N ALA A 128 -20.27 5.97 12.56
CA ALA A 128 -19.29 6.47 13.52
C ALA A 128 -18.08 7.13 12.84
N GLU A 129 -17.54 6.53 11.77
CA GLU A 129 -16.46 7.14 10.98
C GLU A 129 -16.87 8.50 10.40
N ILE A 130 -18.08 8.59 9.83
CA ILE A 130 -18.63 9.84 9.31
C ILE A 130 -18.77 10.87 10.44
N ALA A 131 -19.36 10.48 11.57
CA ALA A 131 -19.54 11.36 12.73
C ALA A 131 -18.20 11.88 13.29
N LEU A 132 -17.16 11.06 13.28
CA LEU A 132 -15.82 11.41 13.76
C LEU A 132 -14.95 12.13 12.72
N SER A 133 -15.36 12.19 11.45
CA SER A 133 -14.60 12.84 10.37
C SER A 133 -14.70 14.37 10.36
N GLY A 134 -15.61 14.94 11.16
CA GLY A 134 -15.81 16.38 11.26
C GLY A 134 -14.70 17.13 12.01
N PRO A 135 -14.67 18.47 11.92
CA PRO A 135 -13.77 19.29 12.73
C PRO A 135 -13.99 19.02 14.22
N SER A 136 -12.89 18.90 14.99
CA SER A 136 -12.97 18.78 16.45
C SER A 136 -13.36 20.14 17.04
N LEU A 137 -14.66 20.37 17.23
CA LEU A 137 -15.19 21.63 17.77
C LEU A 137 -15.03 21.76 19.30
N THR A 138 -14.78 20.65 19.99
CA THR A 138 -14.59 20.60 21.45
C THR A 138 -13.24 19.97 21.80
N MET A 139 -12.82 20.14 23.06
CA MET A 139 -11.66 19.41 23.60
C MET A 139 -11.83 17.89 23.41
N ARG A 140 -10.78 17.25 22.87
CA ARG A 140 -10.71 15.79 22.74
C ARG A 140 -10.27 15.18 24.06
N TRP A 141 -11.24 14.72 24.84
CA TRP A 141 -10.95 14.04 26.12
C TRP A 141 -10.25 12.69 25.93
N ASP A 142 -10.42 12.02 24.80
CA ASP A 142 -9.69 10.76 24.50
C ASP A 142 -8.19 10.96 24.21
N ALA A 143 -7.76 12.20 24.04
CA ALA A 143 -6.37 12.56 23.77
C ALA A 143 -5.62 12.98 25.05
N LEU A 144 -5.99 12.44 26.21
CA LEU A 144 -5.17 12.60 27.41
C LEU A 144 -3.75 12.10 27.09
N PRO A 145 -2.70 12.87 27.46
CA PRO A 145 -1.33 12.42 27.27
C PRO A 145 -1.18 11.06 27.95
N ARG A 146 -0.89 10.02 27.16
CA ARG A 146 -0.36 8.78 27.72
C ARG A 146 0.95 9.21 28.36
N SER A 147 0.97 9.32 29.69
CA SER A 147 2.19 9.58 30.43
C SER A 147 3.23 8.60 29.94
N GLY A 148 4.28 9.11 29.28
CA GLY A 148 5.42 8.29 28.89
C GLY A 148 5.91 7.57 30.13
N GLY A 149 5.81 6.25 30.13
CA GLY A 149 6.45 5.43 31.14
C GLY A 149 7.95 5.68 31.04
N GLY A 150 8.50 6.37 32.03
CA GLY A 150 9.93 6.43 32.23
C GLY A 150 10.44 5.05 32.61
N SER A 151 11.39 4.53 31.84
CA SER A 151 12.68 3.97 32.24
C SER A 151 13.41 3.52 30.99
#